data_AF-A0AAV2A4Y7-F1
#
_entry.id   AF-A0AAV2A4Y7-F1
#
_cell.length_a   1.000
_cell.length_b   1.000
_cell.length_c   1.000
_cell.angle_alpha   90.00
_cell.angle_beta   90.00
_cell.angle_gamma   90.00
#
_symmetry.space_group_name_H-M   'P 1'
#
loop_
_entity.id
_entity.type
_entity.pdbx_description
1 polymer ?
#
loop_
_entity_poly.entity_id
_entity_poly.type
_entity_poly.pdbx_seq_one_letter_code
_entity_poly.pdbx_strand_id
1 'polypeptide(L)'
;MPLFGKSQKSPSELVKVLREAIVALEKGDKKAEKAQEDVSKHLALMKTMLYGSSDQEPNSDIAVAQLAQELYNCNMLLLLVQNLPRIDFEGKKDVVQIFSNILRRQIGTRLPTVEYICTKPEILFTLMKGYEKQDIALNCGTMLRECIHYEALAKIILYSDEFYNFFRYVEVSTFDIASDAFSTFKELLTRHKVLCSEFLEVNYDRVFSHYQHLLNSENYVTKRQSLKLLGELLLDRHNFTIMTRYISSPDNLKLMMNMLKERSRNIQFEAFHVFKVFVANPNKPKPVLDILLRNKDKLVDFLSNFHTDRSDDEQFNDEKAYLIKQIKELKPDD
;
A
#
# COMPACT_ATOMS: atom_id res chain seq x y z
N MET A 1 -19.69 -52.44 19.50
CA MET A 1 -18.98 -51.30 20.12
C MET A 1 -19.26 -50.07 19.28
N PRO A 2 -19.78 -48.97 19.85
CA PRO A 2 -20.11 -47.79 19.08
C PRO A 2 -18.85 -47.06 18.62
N LEU A 3 -18.85 -46.68 17.34
CA LEU A 3 -17.90 -45.80 16.67
C LEU A 3 -17.94 -44.41 17.31
N PHE A 4 -16.98 -44.09 18.17
CA PHE A 4 -16.70 -42.70 18.56
C PHE A 4 -15.80 -42.05 17.51
N GLY A 5 -16.37 -41.76 16.33
CA GLY A 5 -15.83 -40.69 15.50
C GLY A 5 -16.09 -39.37 16.23
N LYS A 6 -15.05 -38.59 16.55
CA LYS A 6 -15.24 -37.23 17.05
C LYS A 6 -16.11 -36.48 16.03
N SER A 7 -17.35 -36.14 16.41
CA SER A 7 -18.23 -35.30 15.60
C SER A 7 -17.44 -34.07 15.17
N GLN A 8 -17.26 -33.87 13.86
CA GLN A 8 -16.66 -32.66 13.32
C GLN A 8 -17.53 -31.49 13.79
N LYS A 9 -16.93 -30.50 14.46
CA LYS A 9 -17.68 -29.33 14.96
C LYS A 9 -18.36 -28.64 13.78
N SER A 10 -19.59 -28.19 13.97
CA SER A 10 -20.26 -27.36 12.97
C SER A 10 -19.54 -26.00 12.83
N PRO A 11 -19.64 -25.33 11.67
CA PRO A 11 -19.05 -24.00 11.48
C PRO A 11 -19.46 -22.98 12.57
N SER A 12 -20.73 -22.99 12.98
CA SER A 12 -21.24 -22.08 14.01
C SER A 12 -20.64 -22.37 15.39
N GLU A 13 -20.56 -23.64 15.79
CA GLU A 13 -19.90 -24.02 17.05
C GLU A 13 -18.41 -23.68 17.04
N LEU A 14 -17.74 -23.82 15.89
CA LEU A 14 -16.34 -23.46 15.74
C LEU A 14 -16.12 -21.96 15.98
N VAL A 15 -16.90 -21.10 15.32
CA VAL A 15 -16.80 -19.64 15.48
C VAL A 15 -17.16 -19.21 16.90
N LYS A 16 -18.19 -19.81 17.50
CA LYS A 16 -18.61 -19.51 18.88
C LYS A 16 -17.50 -19.82 19.88
N VAL A 17 -16.89 -21.01 19.82
CA VAL A 17 -15.83 -21.39 20.75
C VAL A 17 -14.57 -20.55 20.53
N LEU A 18 -14.22 -20.26 19.27
CA LEU A 18 -13.09 -19.37 18.99
C LEU A 18 -13.31 -17.96 19.57
N ARG A 19 -14.53 -17.41 19.44
CA ARG A 19 -14.87 -16.11 20.01
C ARG A 19 -14.74 -16.10 21.54
N GLU A 20 -15.27 -17.12 22.22
CA GLU A 20 -15.14 -17.25 23.68
C GLU A 20 -13.67 -17.33 24.12
N ALA A 21 -12.84 -18.07 23.37
CA ALA A 21 -11.40 -18.17 23.64
C ALA A 21 -10.67 -16.84 23.43
N ILE A 22 -10.97 -16.09 22.37
CA ILE A 22 -10.38 -14.75 22.14
C ILE A 22 -10.79 -13.76 23.23
N VAL A 23 -12.06 -13.76 23.65
CA VAL A 23 -12.53 -12.89 24.74
C VAL A 23 -11.87 -13.26 26.08
N ALA A 24 -11.63 -14.55 26.34
CA ALA A 24 -10.89 -14.98 27.52
C ALA A 24 -9.41 -14.55 27.46
N LEU A 25 -8.78 -14.64 26.28
CA LEU A 25 -7.42 -14.17 26.04
C LEU A 25 -7.31 -12.64 26.24
N GLU A 26 -8.33 -11.89 25.82
CA GLU A 26 -8.39 -10.44 26.00
C GLU A 26 -8.43 -10.01 27.47
N LYS A 27 -9.17 -10.75 28.31
CA LYS A 27 -9.31 -10.45 29.74
C LYS A 27 -8.03 -10.73 30.54
N GLY A 28 -7.11 -11.53 30.01
CA GLY A 28 -5.86 -11.86 30.71
C GLY A 28 -6.06 -12.70 31.98
N ASP A 29 -7.10 -13.55 32.01
CA ASP A 29 -7.42 -14.38 33.17
C ASP A 29 -6.31 -15.41 33.50
N LYS A 30 -6.33 -15.98 34.71
CA LYS A 30 -5.43 -17.08 35.16
C LYS A 30 -5.40 -18.32 34.24
N LYS A 31 -6.28 -18.38 33.23
CA LYS A 31 -6.39 -19.44 32.21
C LYS A 31 -5.87 -19.00 30.83
N ALA A 32 -5.05 -17.96 30.74
CA ALA A 32 -4.55 -17.42 29.47
C ALA A 32 -3.87 -18.47 28.57
N GLU A 33 -3.08 -19.39 29.16
CA GLU A 33 -2.44 -20.47 28.41
C GLU A 33 -3.47 -21.41 27.76
N LYS A 34 -4.50 -21.80 28.52
CA LYS A 34 -5.60 -22.62 27.99
C LYS A 34 -6.39 -21.89 26.90
N ALA A 35 -6.63 -20.59 27.09
CA ALA A 35 -7.30 -19.77 26.08
C ALA A 35 -6.46 -19.68 24.80
N GLN A 36 -5.14 -19.54 24.92
CA GLN A 36 -4.23 -19.51 23.77
C GLN A 36 -4.23 -20.84 23.02
N GLU A 37 -4.11 -21.99 23.72
CA GLU A 37 -4.23 -23.31 23.10
C GLU A 37 -5.55 -23.48 22.33
N ASP A 38 -6.64 -23.02 22.93
CA ASP A 38 -7.95 -23.12 22.31
C ASP A 38 -8.04 -22.20 21.09
N VAL A 39 -7.51 -20.97 21.14
CA VAL A 39 -7.41 -20.09 19.96
C VAL A 39 -6.64 -20.77 18.83
N SER A 40 -5.42 -21.24 19.08
CA SER A 40 -4.56 -21.85 18.06
C SER A 40 -5.21 -23.10 17.45
N LYS A 41 -5.82 -23.95 18.28
CA LYS A 41 -6.56 -25.13 17.82
C LYS A 41 -7.74 -24.78 16.91
N HIS A 42 -8.53 -23.78 17.26
CA HIS A 42 -9.74 -23.46 16.49
C HIS A 42 -9.42 -22.67 15.22
N LEU A 43 -8.36 -21.85 15.22
CA LEU A 43 -7.83 -21.25 13.99
C LEU A 43 -7.33 -22.32 13.02
N ALA A 44 -6.56 -23.30 13.50
CA ALA A 44 -6.08 -24.40 12.66
C ALA A 44 -7.24 -25.21 12.05
N LEU A 45 -8.28 -25.53 12.85
CA LEU A 45 -9.49 -26.20 12.34
C LEU A 45 -10.21 -25.37 11.28
N MET A 46 -10.34 -24.06 11.49
CA MET A 46 -10.97 -23.15 10.53
C MET A 46 -10.16 -23.08 9.23
N LYS A 47 -8.84 -23.02 9.33
CA LYS A 47 -7.93 -23.08 8.17
C LYS A 47 -8.11 -24.39 7.40
N THR A 48 -8.12 -25.55 8.08
CA THR A 48 -8.34 -26.85 7.42
C THR A 48 -9.69 -26.91 6.73
N MET A 49 -10.76 -26.32 7.30
CA MET A 49 -12.05 -26.25 6.60
C MET A 49 -11.99 -25.45 5.30
N LEU A 50 -11.16 -24.41 5.24
CA LEU A 50 -11.04 -23.51 4.08
C LEU A 50 -10.07 -24.00 3.01
N TYR A 51 -9.00 -24.68 3.40
CA TYR A 51 -7.89 -25.06 2.52
C TYR A 51 -7.69 -26.57 2.37
N GLY A 52 -8.33 -27.38 3.20
CA GLY A 52 -7.99 -28.79 3.35
C GLY A 52 -6.67 -29.00 4.11
N SER A 53 -6.19 -30.24 4.08
CA SER A 53 -4.88 -30.68 4.56
C SER A 53 -4.29 -31.72 3.59
N SER A 54 -3.13 -32.29 3.89
CA SER A 54 -2.56 -33.42 3.13
C SER A 54 -3.51 -34.61 2.99
N ASP A 55 -4.41 -34.77 3.97
CA ASP A 55 -5.26 -35.95 4.11
C ASP A 55 -6.76 -35.62 4.06
N GLN A 56 -7.12 -34.34 3.87
CA GLN A 56 -8.50 -33.87 3.87
C GLN A 56 -8.73 -32.82 2.78
N GLU A 57 -9.72 -33.02 1.92
CA GLU A 57 -10.15 -32.00 0.98
C GLU A 57 -10.79 -30.79 1.71
N PRO A 58 -10.78 -29.59 1.11
CA PRO A 58 -11.54 -28.45 1.62
C PRO A 58 -13.01 -28.81 1.83
N ASN A 59 -13.64 -28.22 2.85
CA ASN A 59 -15.05 -28.47 3.11
C ASN A 59 -15.92 -27.94 1.95
N SER A 60 -17.13 -28.49 1.83
CA SER A 60 -18.11 -28.07 0.81
C SER A 60 -18.43 -26.57 0.88
N ASP A 61 -18.80 -25.98 -0.27
CA ASP A 61 -19.18 -24.56 -0.37
C ASP A 61 -20.27 -24.15 0.63
N ILE A 62 -21.18 -25.07 0.97
CA ILE A 62 -22.24 -24.85 1.96
C ILE A 62 -21.64 -24.63 3.35
N ALA A 63 -20.66 -25.46 3.75
CA ALA A 63 -20.00 -25.32 5.04
C ALA A 63 -19.16 -24.03 5.10
N VAL A 64 -18.50 -23.65 4.00
CA VAL A 64 -17.78 -22.37 3.89
C VAL A 64 -18.74 -21.18 3.95
N ALA A 65 -19.92 -21.28 3.32
CA ALA A 65 -20.95 -20.25 3.39
C ALA A 65 -21.47 -20.07 4.83
N GLN A 66 -21.72 -21.16 5.55
CA GLN A 66 -22.13 -21.13 6.95
C GLN A 66 -21.03 -20.52 7.84
N LEU A 67 -19.77 -20.91 7.63
CA LEU A 67 -18.63 -20.34 8.35
C LEU A 67 -18.55 -18.83 8.13
N ALA A 68 -18.59 -18.39 6.87
CA ALA A 68 -18.53 -16.98 6.51
C ALA A 68 -19.67 -16.18 7.16
N GLN A 69 -20.90 -16.69 7.09
CA GLN A 69 -22.07 -16.04 7.69
C GLN A 69 -21.89 -15.85 9.21
N GLU A 70 -21.40 -16.87 9.90
CA GLU A 70 -21.17 -16.82 11.35
C GLU A 70 -20.02 -15.86 11.72
N LEU A 71 -18.97 -15.78 10.91
CA LEU A 71 -17.90 -14.79 11.06
C LEU A 71 -18.45 -13.36 10.98
N TYR A 72 -19.39 -13.09 10.07
CA TYR A 72 -20.04 -11.78 9.95
C TYR A 72 -20.96 -11.49 11.14
N ASN A 73 -21.83 -12.43 11.49
CA ASN A 73 -22.81 -12.29 12.57
C ASN A 73 -22.15 -11.97 13.92
N CYS A 74 -20.98 -12.54 14.17
CA CYS A 74 -20.25 -12.37 15.43
C CYS A 74 -19.21 -11.23 15.41
N ASN A 75 -19.10 -10.46 14.32
CA ASN A 75 -18.01 -9.50 14.09
C ASN A 75 -16.61 -10.12 14.28
N MET A 76 -16.45 -11.38 13.91
CA MET A 76 -15.26 -12.16 14.25
C MET A 76 -14.01 -11.60 13.57
N LEU A 77 -14.12 -11.11 12.34
CA LEU A 77 -12.99 -10.52 11.60
C LEU A 77 -12.39 -9.32 12.36
N LEU A 78 -13.23 -8.42 12.88
CA LEU A 78 -12.76 -7.28 13.68
C LEU A 78 -12.11 -7.76 14.98
N LEU A 79 -12.76 -8.71 15.67
CA LEU A 79 -12.27 -9.23 16.94
C LEU A 79 -10.89 -9.90 16.81
N LEU A 80 -10.68 -10.67 15.74
CA LEU A 80 -9.39 -11.30 15.42
C LEU A 80 -8.31 -10.26 15.15
N VAL A 81 -8.60 -9.24 14.34
CA VAL A 81 -7.64 -8.17 14.02
C VAL A 81 -7.28 -7.37 15.28
N GLN A 82 -8.26 -7.01 16.11
CA GLN A 82 -8.02 -6.27 17.37
C GLN A 82 -7.16 -7.05 18.36
N ASN A 83 -7.35 -8.38 18.42
CA ASN A 83 -6.62 -9.26 19.34
C ASN A 83 -5.36 -9.90 18.72
N LEU A 84 -5.02 -9.55 17.48
CA LEU A 84 -3.86 -10.11 16.77
C LEU A 84 -2.54 -10.05 17.57
N PRO A 85 -2.23 -8.97 18.33
CA PRO A 85 -1.01 -8.93 19.15
C PRO A 85 -0.97 -9.97 20.28
N ARG A 86 -2.13 -10.47 20.72
CA ARG A 86 -2.25 -11.46 21.80
C ARG A 86 -2.16 -12.89 21.29
N ILE A 87 -2.41 -13.12 19.99
CA ILE A 87 -2.38 -14.45 19.36
C ILE A 87 -0.92 -14.87 19.16
N ASP A 88 -0.63 -16.16 19.31
CA ASP A 88 0.68 -16.73 19.03
C ASP A 88 1.13 -16.57 17.56
N PHE A 89 2.41 -16.81 17.31
CA PHE A 89 3.02 -16.58 16.01
C PHE A 89 2.35 -17.36 14.86
N GLU A 90 2.03 -18.63 15.10
CA GLU A 90 1.38 -19.45 14.07
C GLU A 90 -0.10 -19.07 13.90
N GLY A 91 -0.81 -18.78 15.00
CA GLY A 91 -2.18 -18.27 14.94
C GLY A 91 -2.30 -16.95 14.19
N LYS A 92 -1.32 -16.04 14.30
CA LYS A 92 -1.27 -14.81 13.49
C LYS A 92 -1.25 -15.11 11.99
N LYS A 93 -0.52 -16.15 11.56
CA LYS A 93 -0.50 -16.57 10.15
C LYS A 93 -1.82 -17.20 9.73
N ASP A 94 -2.41 -18.01 10.59
CA ASP A 94 -3.72 -18.62 10.34
C ASP A 94 -4.81 -17.56 10.20
N VAL A 95 -4.81 -16.52 11.03
CA VAL A 95 -5.72 -15.37 10.90
C VAL A 95 -5.57 -14.70 9.55
N VAL A 96 -4.33 -14.44 9.09
CA VAL A 96 -4.09 -13.84 7.77
C VAL A 96 -4.68 -14.72 6.66
N GLN A 97 -4.42 -16.03 6.69
CA GLN A 97 -4.92 -16.95 5.68
C GLN A 97 -6.45 -17.05 5.68
N ILE A 98 -7.07 -17.19 6.85
CA ILE A 98 -8.54 -17.23 7.00
C ILE A 98 -9.16 -15.92 6.49
N PHE A 99 -8.63 -14.77 6.92
CA PHE A 99 -9.10 -13.46 6.51
C PHE A 99 -9.04 -13.31 4.98
N SER A 100 -7.89 -13.58 4.37
CA SER A 100 -7.71 -13.45 2.91
C SER A 100 -8.55 -14.44 2.11
N ASN A 101 -8.76 -15.67 2.61
CA ASN A 101 -9.64 -16.65 1.98
C ASN A 101 -11.09 -16.16 1.96
N ILE A 102 -11.63 -15.80 3.13
CA ILE A 102 -13.01 -15.33 3.24
C ILE A 102 -13.20 -14.02 2.46
N LEU A 103 -12.22 -13.12 2.45
CA LEU A 103 -12.27 -11.88 1.65
C LEU A 103 -12.47 -12.14 0.16
N ARG A 104 -11.81 -13.17 -0.39
CA ARG A 104 -11.90 -13.54 -1.81
C ARG A 104 -13.16 -14.31 -2.18
N ARG A 105 -13.98 -14.69 -1.22
CA ARG A 105 -15.18 -15.50 -1.45
C ARG A 105 -16.20 -14.75 -2.31
N GLN A 106 -16.70 -15.43 -3.35
CA GLN A 106 -17.70 -14.90 -4.28
C GLN A 106 -19.00 -15.72 -4.22
N ILE A 107 -20.15 -15.06 -4.36
CA ILE A 107 -21.43 -15.72 -4.62
C ILE A 107 -22.02 -15.09 -5.88
N GLY A 108 -21.94 -15.81 -7.01
CA GLY A 108 -22.21 -15.23 -8.32
C GLY A 108 -21.24 -14.07 -8.57
N THR A 109 -21.77 -12.88 -8.82
CA THR A 109 -20.97 -11.65 -9.00
C THR A 109 -20.74 -10.85 -7.71
N ARG A 110 -21.34 -11.28 -6.59
CA ARG A 110 -21.23 -10.56 -5.31
C ARG A 110 -20.00 -10.99 -4.54
N LEU A 111 -19.48 -10.06 -3.74
CA LEU A 111 -18.34 -10.22 -2.85
C LEU A 111 -18.80 -9.97 -1.40
N PRO A 112 -19.40 -10.97 -0.73
CA PRO A 112 -20.09 -10.73 0.55
C PRO A 112 -19.18 -10.16 1.64
N THR A 113 -17.91 -10.56 1.68
CA THR A 113 -16.95 -10.06 2.68
C THR A 113 -16.57 -8.61 2.41
N VAL A 114 -16.42 -8.23 1.13
CA VAL A 114 -16.18 -6.84 0.74
C VAL A 114 -17.37 -5.98 1.14
N GLU A 115 -18.59 -6.42 0.82
CA GLU A 115 -19.82 -5.74 1.23
C GLU A 115 -19.94 -5.62 2.76
N TYR A 116 -19.59 -6.68 3.50
CA TYR A 116 -19.56 -6.66 4.96
C TYR A 116 -18.55 -5.64 5.50
N ILE A 117 -17.31 -5.62 5.00
CA ILE A 117 -16.29 -4.66 5.44
C ILE A 117 -16.69 -3.22 5.10
N CYS A 118 -17.38 -2.97 3.98
CA CYS A 118 -17.94 -1.65 3.68
C CYS A 118 -18.90 -1.15 4.78
N THR A 119 -19.61 -2.05 5.47
CA THR A 119 -20.48 -1.70 6.61
C THR A 119 -19.76 -1.65 7.96
N LYS A 120 -18.48 -2.08 8.00
CA LYS A 120 -17.62 -2.19 9.19
C LYS A 120 -16.20 -1.68 8.89
N PRO A 121 -16.04 -0.41 8.50
CA PRO A 121 -14.75 0.15 8.10
C PRO A 121 -13.72 0.14 9.25
N GLU A 122 -14.15 -0.02 10.50
CA GLU A 122 -13.24 -0.18 11.64
C GLU A 122 -12.24 -1.33 11.46
N ILE A 123 -12.58 -2.35 10.67
CA ILE A 123 -11.65 -3.44 10.32
C ILE A 123 -10.44 -2.87 9.56
N LEU A 124 -10.67 -2.05 8.54
CA LEU A 124 -9.60 -1.44 7.73
C LEU A 124 -8.73 -0.52 8.57
N PHE A 125 -9.34 0.32 9.40
CA PHE A 125 -8.60 1.25 10.26
C PHE A 125 -7.81 0.53 11.37
N THR A 126 -8.33 -0.59 11.89
CA THR A 126 -7.58 -1.42 12.84
C THR A 126 -6.38 -2.09 12.17
N LEU A 127 -6.53 -2.58 10.92
CA LEU A 127 -5.41 -3.09 10.13
C LEU A 127 -4.36 -2.01 9.88
N MET A 128 -4.76 -0.78 9.53
CA MET A 128 -3.83 0.34 9.32
C MET A 128 -3.05 0.68 10.59
N LYS A 129 -3.73 0.80 11.73
CA LYS A 129 -3.08 1.01 13.04
C LYS A 129 -2.15 -0.15 13.45
N GLY A 130 -2.29 -1.31 12.81
CA GLY A 130 -1.38 -2.44 12.99
C GLY A 130 0.08 -2.12 12.65
N TYR A 131 0.34 -1.15 11.76
CA TYR A 131 1.70 -0.70 11.45
C TYR A 131 2.41 -0.03 12.65
N GLU A 132 1.68 0.39 13.68
CA GLU A 132 2.25 0.94 14.92
C GLU A 132 2.76 -0.16 15.87
N LYS A 133 2.48 -1.44 15.59
CA LYS A 133 2.83 -2.58 16.42
C LYS A 133 3.78 -3.52 15.67
N GLN A 134 5.05 -3.54 16.09
CA GLN A 134 6.11 -4.27 15.40
C GLN A 134 5.81 -5.78 15.21
N ASP A 135 5.13 -6.39 16.18
CA ASP A 135 4.88 -7.83 16.23
C ASP A 135 3.74 -8.31 15.33
N ILE A 136 2.96 -7.40 14.74
CA ILE A 136 1.85 -7.70 13.84
C ILE A 136 1.83 -6.88 12.54
N ALA A 137 2.71 -5.88 12.41
CA ALA A 137 2.69 -4.94 11.28
C ALA A 137 2.65 -5.64 9.91
N LEU A 138 3.48 -6.68 9.70
CA LEU A 138 3.53 -7.42 8.44
C LEU A 138 2.28 -8.28 8.19
N ASN A 139 1.67 -8.83 9.25
CA ASN A 139 0.40 -9.55 9.16
C ASN A 139 -0.73 -8.60 8.75
N CYS A 140 -0.79 -7.42 9.39
CA CYS A 140 -1.74 -6.36 9.06
C CYS A 140 -1.54 -5.84 7.64
N GLY A 141 -0.30 -5.58 7.23
CA GLY A 141 0.04 -5.15 5.87
C GLY A 141 -0.40 -6.15 4.81
N THR A 142 -0.20 -7.46 5.06
CA THR A 142 -0.66 -8.52 4.16
C THR A 142 -2.18 -8.51 4.00
N MET A 143 -2.93 -8.50 5.11
CA MET A 143 -4.40 -8.46 5.06
C MET A 143 -4.94 -7.15 4.45
N LEU A 144 -4.28 -6.02 4.72
CA LEU A 144 -4.67 -4.72 4.20
C LEU A 144 -4.44 -4.65 2.68
N ARG A 145 -3.32 -5.19 2.19
CA ARG A 145 -3.07 -5.27 0.74
C ARG A 145 -4.10 -6.14 0.01
N GLU A 146 -4.54 -7.23 0.63
CA GLU A 146 -5.67 -8.03 0.12
C GLU A 146 -6.98 -7.23 0.08
N CYS A 147 -7.24 -6.37 1.07
CA CYS A 147 -8.40 -5.49 1.06
C CYS A 147 -8.36 -4.48 -0.09
N ILE A 148 -7.22 -3.81 -0.32
CA ILE A 148 -7.12 -2.76 -1.34
C ILE A 148 -7.15 -3.29 -2.77
N HIS A 149 -7.10 -4.61 -2.99
CA HIS A 149 -7.45 -5.20 -4.30
C HIS A 149 -8.88 -4.86 -4.72
N TYR A 150 -9.77 -4.59 -3.77
CA TYR A 150 -11.16 -4.22 -4.03
C TYR A 150 -11.33 -2.71 -3.96
N GLU A 151 -11.76 -2.10 -5.07
CA GLU A 151 -11.87 -0.64 -5.21
C GLU A 151 -12.72 0.00 -4.11
N ALA A 152 -13.82 -0.64 -3.71
CA ALA A 152 -14.69 -0.15 -2.64
C ALA A 152 -13.96 0.00 -1.29
N LEU A 153 -13.08 -0.93 -0.95
CA LEU A 153 -12.31 -0.88 0.31
C LEU A 153 -11.13 0.09 0.21
N ALA A 154 -10.44 0.10 -0.93
CA ALA A 154 -9.39 1.09 -1.21
C ALA A 154 -9.94 2.52 -1.12
N LYS A 155 -11.16 2.77 -1.62
CA LYS A 155 -11.83 4.07 -1.53
C LYS A 155 -12.08 4.51 -0.10
N ILE A 156 -12.54 3.60 0.77
CA ILE A 156 -12.74 3.91 2.20
C ILE A 156 -11.43 4.34 2.84
N ILE A 157 -10.32 3.65 2.54
CA ILE A 157 -9.00 3.97 3.09
C ILE A 157 -8.52 5.31 2.54
N LEU A 158 -8.48 5.49 1.21
CA LEU A 158 -7.96 6.71 0.57
C LEU A 158 -8.64 7.98 1.06
N TYR A 159 -9.97 7.95 1.18
CA TYR A 159 -10.77 9.13 1.57
C TYR A 159 -10.89 9.30 3.10
N SER A 160 -10.18 8.49 3.89
CA SER A 160 -10.11 8.63 5.36
C SER A 160 -8.95 9.54 5.79
N ASP A 161 -9.06 10.16 6.96
CA ASP A 161 -7.93 10.90 7.54
C ASP A 161 -6.78 9.96 7.94
N GLU A 162 -7.10 8.70 8.24
CA GLU A 162 -6.14 7.65 8.57
C GLU A 162 -5.16 7.37 7.43
N PHE A 163 -5.52 7.62 6.17
CA PHE A 163 -4.60 7.47 5.02
C PHE A 163 -3.30 8.26 5.24
N TYR A 164 -3.40 9.45 5.81
CA TYR A 164 -2.24 10.32 6.01
C TYR A 164 -1.25 9.76 7.05
N ASN A 165 -1.64 8.75 7.84
CA ASN A 165 -0.70 8.06 8.70
C ASN A 165 0.36 7.27 7.92
N PHE A 166 0.11 6.90 6.66
CA PHE A 166 1.13 6.24 5.82
C PHE A 166 2.38 7.10 5.63
N PHE A 167 2.26 8.43 5.56
CA PHE A 167 3.44 9.32 5.51
C PHE A 167 4.34 9.19 6.74
N ARG A 168 3.79 8.77 7.89
CA ARG A 168 4.56 8.44 9.09
C ARG A 168 5.03 6.99 9.08
N TYR A 169 4.17 6.05 8.66
CA TYR A 169 4.49 4.62 8.64
C TYR A 169 5.65 4.28 7.70
N VAL A 170 5.81 5.00 6.57
CA VAL A 170 6.94 4.79 5.65
C VAL A 170 8.27 5.36 6.15
N GLU A 171 8.26 6.11 7.26
CA GLU A 171 9.43 6.74 7.86
C GLU A 171 9.86 6.07 9.18
N VAL A 172 9.20 4.97 9.57
CA VAL A 172 9.59 4.25 10.80
C VAL A 172 11.00 3.66 10.66
N SER A 173 11.72 3.58 11.77
CA SER A 173 13.12 3.11 11.79
C SER A 173 13.27 1.62 11.48
N THR A 174 12.22 0.82 11.68
CA THR A 174 12.21 -0.60 11.33
C THR A 174 12.03 -0.77 9.83
N PHE A 175 13.12 -1.09 9.12
CA PHE A 175 13.16 -1.17 7.66
C PHE A 175 12.06 -2.05 7.05
N ASP A 176 11.87 -3.27 7.55
CA ASP A 176 10.87 -4.20 7.01
C ASP A 176 9.44 -3.64 7.10
N ILE A 177 9.13 -2.95 8.21
CA ILE A 177 7.83 -2.32 8.43
C ILE A 177 7.65 -1.11 7.52
N ALA A 178 8.67 -0.24 7.43
CA ALA A 178 8.63 0.94 6.56
C ALA A 178 8.45 0.53 5.08
N SER A 179 9.18 -0.49 4.64
CA SER A 179 9.11 -1.05 3.29
C SER A 179 7.75 -1.67 2.98
N ASP A 180 7.20 -2.44 3.92
CA ASP A 180 5.86 -3.02 3.81
C ASP A 180 4.77 -1.93 3.77
N ALA A 181 4.86 -0.93 4.64
CA ALA A 181 3.97 0.23 4.65
C ALA A 181 4.06 1.02 3.34
N PHE A 182 5.26 1.19 2.79
CA PHE A 182 5.47 1.87 1.51
C PHE A 182 4.84 1.09 0.36
N SER A 183 4.92 -0.24 0.39
CA SER A 183 4.27 -1.10 -0.61
C SER A 183 2.75 -0.91 -0.60
N THR A 184 2.14 -0.90 0.59
CA THR A 184 0.70 -0.63 0.75
C THR A 184 0.32 0.80 0.32
N PHE A 185 1.13 1.80 0.70
CA PHE A 185 0.95 3.20 0.32
C PHE A 185 1.01 3.40 -1.21
N LYS A 186 2.01 2.78 -1.86
CA LYS A 186 2.17 2.77 -3.32
C LYS A 186 0.96 2.15 -3.99
N GLU A 187 0.50 0.98 -3.55
CA GLU A 187 -0.65 0.32 -4.15
C GLU A 187 -1.94 1.13 -4.02
N LEU A 188 -2.18 1.75 -2.86
CA LEU A 188 -3.30 2.66 -2.64
C LEU A 188 -3.32 3.82 -3.65
N LEU A 189 -2.14 4.34 -4.03
CA LEU A 189 -2.01 5.46 -4.96
C LEU A 189 -1.93 5.06 -6.45
N THR A 190 -1.82 3.77 -6.77
CA THR A 190 -1.51 3.34 -8.15
C THR A 190 -2.38 2.21 -8.70
N ARG A 191 -3.11 1.47 -7.86
CA ARG A 191 -3.88 0.29 -8.28
C ARG A 191 -5.14 0.66 -9.06
N HIS A 192 -6.04 1.42 -8.44
CA HIS A 192 -7.35 1.79 -9.01
C HIS A 192 -7.23 3.15 -9.69
N LYS A 193 -6.78 3.17 -10.95
CA LYS A 193 -6.31 4.37 -11.65
C LYS A 193 -7.26 5.57 -11.60
N VAL A 194 -8.55 5.33 -11.86
CA VAL A 194 -9.59 6.38 -11.85
C VAL A 194 -9.77 6.93 -10.44
N LEU A 195 -10.01 6.04 -9.46
CA LEU A 195 -10.14 6.40 -8.04
C LEU A 195 -8.93 7.18 -7.50
N CYS A 196 -7.72 6.75 -7.84
CA CYS A 196 -6.47 7.39 -7.40
C CYS A 196 -6.33 8.80 -8.00
N SER A 197 -6.62 8.95 -9.29
CA SER A 197 -6.58 10.25 -9.97
C SER A 197 -7.58 11.23 -9.35
N GLU A 198 -8.84 10.81 -9.18
CA GLU A 198 -9.87 11.63 -8.54
C GLU A 198 -9.46 12.06 -7.12
N PHE A 199 -8.94 11.11 -6.32
CA PHE A 199 -8.47 11.40 -4.97
C PHE A 199 -7.32 12.42 -4.97
N LEU A 200 -6.31 12.22 -5.81
CA LEU A 200 -5.13 13.08 -5.90
C LEU A 200 -5.47 14.48 -6.42
N GLU A 201 -6.43 14.59 -7.35
CA GLU A 201 -6.88 15.88 -7.87
C GLU A 201 -7.60 16.69 -6.78
N VAL A 202 -8.57 16.06 -6.09
CA VAL A 202 -9.35 16.71 -5.03
C VAL A 202 -8.49 17.08 -3.82
N ASN A 203 -7.52 16.24 -3.46
CA ASN A 203 -6.70 16.40 -2.25
C ASN A 203 -5.27 16.88 -2.54
N TYR A 204 -5.03 17.44 -3.74
CA TYR A 204 -3.70 17.75 -4.25
C TYR A 204 -2.80 18.46 -3.24
N ASP A 205 -3.25 19.59 -2.69
CA ASP A 205 -2.43 20.42 -1.81
C ASP A 205 -2.04 19.67 -0.52
N ARG A 206 -3.01 18.97 0.08
CA ARG A 206 -2.77 18.20 1.31
C ARG A 206 -1.82 17.03 1.04
N VAL A 207 -2.03 16.26 -0.03
CA VAL A 207 -1.19 15.11 -0.38
C VAL A 207 0.22 15.55 -0.72
N PHE A 208 0.40 16.50 -1.64
CA PHE A 208 1.73 16.90 -2.10
C PHE A 208 2.51 17.72 -1.06
N SER A 209 1.83 18.40 -0.14
CA SER A 209 2.49 18.98 1.05
C SER A 209 3.13 17.89 1.92
N HIS A 210 2.42 16.78 2.19
CA HIS A 210 3.00 15.65 2.93
C HIS A 210 4.07 14.92 2.10
N TYR A 211 3.84 14.75 0.80
CA TYR A 211 4.77 14.08 -0.11
C TYR A 211 6.12 14.80 -0.20
N GLN A 212 6.13 16.14 -0.13
CA GLN A 212 7.36 16.92 -0.10
C GLN A 212 8.25 16.56 1.10
N HIS A 213 7.68 16.15 2.24
CA HIS A 213 8.48 15.66 3.37
C HIS A 213 9.20 14.35 3.04
N LEU A 214 8.54 13.42 2.34
CA LEU A 214 9.16 12.16 1.92
C LEU A 214 10.32 12.39 0.93
N LEU A 215 10.15 13.33 0.00
CA LEU A 215 11.20 13.74 -0.94
C LEU A 215 12.41 14.37 -0.25
N ASN A 216 12.21 14.97 0.93
CA ASN A 216 13.29 15.55 1.73
C ASN A 216 13.77 14.64 2.86
N SER A 217 13.30 13.38 2.92
CA SER A 217 13.64 12.45 3.99
C SER A 217 15.14 12.17 4.10
N GLU A 218 15.66 12.10 5.31
CA GLU A 218 17.03 11.63 5.58
C GLU A 218 17.16 10.11 5.35
N ASN A 219 16.04 9.37 5.33
CA ASN A 219 16.04 7.96 4.99
C ASN A 219 16.22 7.79 3.47
N TYR A 220 17.40 7.29 3.07
CA TYR A 220 17.75 7.04 1.67
C TYR A 220 16.69 6.22 0.92
N VAL A 221 16.18 5.16 1.55
CA VAL A 221 15.21 4.26 0.90
C VAL A 221 13.89 4.98 0.70
N THR A 222 13.38 5.64 1.73
CA THR A 222 12.12 6.40 1.64
C THR A 222 12.21 7.52 0.61
N LYS A 223 13.29 8.32 0.63
CA LYS A 223 13.55 9.38 -0.36
C LYS A 223 13.58 8.81 -1.78
N ARG A 224 14.35 7.74 -2.03
CA ARG A 224 14.47 7.13 -3.36
C ARG A 224 13.14 6.55 -3.85
N GLN A 225 12.46 5.75 -3.02
CA GLN A 225 11.21 5.10 -3.43
C GLN A 225 10.08 6.11 -3.64
N SER A 226 10.02 7.17 -2.82
CA SER A 226 9.07 8.27 -3.01
C SER A 226 9.35 9.03 -4.30
N LEU A 227 10.61 9.29 -4.64
CA LEU A 227 10.95 9.95 -5.89
C LEU A 227 10.58 9.10 -7.12
N LYS A 228 10.84 7.78 -7.05
CA LYS A 228 10.41 6.83 -8.07
C LYS A 228 8.89 6.81 -8.23
N LEU A 229 8.16 6.69 -7.13
CA LEU A 229 6.70 6.69 -7.13
C LEU A 229 6.13 8.01 -7.67
N LEU A 230 6.73 9.15 -7.34
CA LEU A 230 6.35 10.43 -7.92
C LEU A 230 6.47 10.41 -9.46
N GLY A 231 7.58 9.88 -9.99
CA GLY A 231 7.74 9.70 -11.44
C GLY A 231 6.64 8.84 -12.05
N GLU A 232 6.32 7.70 -11.41
CA GLU A 232 5.23 6.82 -11.84
C GLU A 232 3.86 7.54 -11.83
N LEU A 233 3.57 8.33 -10.78
CA LEU A 233 2.31 9.08 -10.65
C LEU A 233 2.17 10.16 -11.72
N LEU A 234 3.24 10.91 -12.00
CA LEU A 234 3.22 12.01 -12.96
C LEU A 234 3.16 11.53 -14.41
N LEU A 235 3.70 10.34 -14.71
CA LEU A 235 3.69 9.76 -16.05
C LEU A 235 2.43 8.94 -16.35
N ASP A 236 1.58 8.67 -15.36
CA ASP A 236 0.30 7.98 -15.57
C ASP A 236 -0.69 8.89 -16.30
N ARG A 237 -1.26 8.39 -17.41
CA ARG A 237 -2.21 9.14 -18.25
C ARG A 237 -3.45 9.62 -17.51
N HIS A 238 -3.88 8.92 -16.45
CA HIS A 238 -5.06 9.32 -15.67
C HIS A 238 -4.76 10.54 -14.79
N ASN A 239 -3.48 10.79 -14.50
CA ASN A 239 -3.03 11.86 -13.63
C ASN A 239 -2.61 13.12 -14.40
N PHE A 240 -3.07 13.31 -15.65
CA PHE A 240 -2.67 14.43 -16.48
C PHE A 240 -2.89 15.80 -15.80
N THR A 241 -4.03 15.99 -15.11
CA THR A 241 -4.32 17.22 -14.36
C THR A 241 -3.33 17.44 -13.22
N ILE A 242 -3.08 16.39 -12.44
CA ILE A 242 -2.11 16.38 -11.33
C ILE A 242 -0.71 16.68 -11.84
N MET A 243 -0.29 16.02 -12.93
CA MET A 243 1.01 16.23 -13.57
C MET A 243 1.16 17.68 -14.02
N THR A 244 0.17 18.23 -14.73
CA THR A 244 0.19 19.60 -15.24
C THR A 244 0.32 20.61 -14.09
N ARG A 245 -0.42 20.40 -13.00
CA ARG A 245 -0.32 21.23 -11.79
C ARG A 245 1.06 21.12 -11.13
N TYR A 246 1.62 19.91 -11.03
CA TYR A 246 2.92 19.65 -10.41
C TYR A 246 4.07 20.32 -11.17
N ILE A 247 4.09 20.17 -12.50
CA ILE A 247 5.16 20.71 -13.33
C ILE A 247 5.05 22.21 -13.59
N SER A 248 3.95 22.83 -13.18
CA SER A 248 3.76 24.28 -13.23
C SER A 248 4.41 25.03 -12.06
N SER A 249 4.86 24.31 -11.02
CA SER A 249 5.48 24.91 -9.84
C SER A 249 7.00 25.12 -10.02
N PRO A 250 7.51 26.36 -9.88
CA PRO A 250 8.95 26.62 -9.91
C PRO A 250 9.68 25.99 -8.72
N ASP A 251 9.02 25.80 -7.58
CA ASP A 251 9.62 25.15 -6.41
C ASP A 251 9.85 23.66 -6.65
N ASN A 252 8.89 22.99 -7.29
CA ASN A 252 9.03 21.59 -7.68
C ASN A 252 10.17 21.41 -8.70
N LEU A 253 10.31 22.31 -9.67
CA LEU A 253 11.43 22.28 -10.62
C LEU A 253 12.77 22.42 -9.89
N LYS A 254 12.90 23.41 -9.00
CA LYS A 254 14.13 23.63 -8.21
C LYS A 254 14.47 22.40 -7.37
N LEU A 255 13.48 21.76 -6.76
CA LEU A 255 13.67 20.53 -6.00
C LEU A 255 14.27 19.43 -6.89
N MET A 256 13.68 19.17 -8.06
CA MET A 256 14.19 18.15 -8.99
C MET A 256 15.59 18.48 -9.49
N MET A 257 15.88 19.74 -9.83
CA MET A 257 17.21 20.18 -10.25
C MET A 257 18.27 20.02 -9.15
N ASN A 258 17.90 20.21 -7.88
CA ASN A 258 18.79 19.93 -6.76
C ASN A 258 19.01 18.43 -6.58
N MET A 259 17.96 17.61 -6.73
CA MET A 259 18.05 16.16 -6.65
C MET A 259 18.92 15.53 -7.76
N LEU A 260 18.95 16.13 -8.95
CA LEU A 260 19.90 15.75 -10.01
C LEU A 260 21.38 15.87 -9.56
N LYS A 261 21.66 16.67 -8.54
CA LYS A 261 23.00 16.91 -7.99
C LYS A 261 23.27 16.18 -6.67
N GLU A 262 22.35 15.33 -6.22
CA GLU A 262 22.50 14.55 -4.98
C GLU A 262 23.73 13.64 -5.03
N ARG A 263 24.27 13.24 -3.88
CA ARG A 263 25.44 12.33 -3.85
C ARG A 263 25.12 10.95 -4.40
N SER A 264 23.87 10.51 -4.26
CA SER A 264 23.43 9.19 -4.69
C SER A 264 23.05 9.17 -6.17
N ARG A 265 23.83 8.43 -6.98
CA ARG A 265 23.54 8.15 -8.40
C ARG A 265 22.11 7.63 -8.64
N ASN A 266 21.58 6.83 -7.72
CA ASN A 266 20.22 6.31 -7.88
C ASN A 266 19.16 7.39 -7.67
N ILE A 267 19.35 8.33 -6.72
CA ILE A 267 18.43 9.45 -6.53
C ILE A 267 18.49 10.39 -7.73
N GLN A 268 19.70 10.68 -8.24
CA GLN A 268 19.89 11.47 -9.45
C GLN A 268 19.09 10.88 -10.62
N PHE A 269 19.17 9.56 -10.81
CA PHE A 269 18.48 8.86 -11.88
C PHE A 269 16.94 8.93 -11.76
N GLU A 270 16.37 8.73 -10.57
CA GLU A 270 14.92 8.89 -10.38
C GLU A 270 14.49 10.36 -10.53
N ALA A 271 15.33 11.32 -10.10
CA ALA A 271 15.09 12.75 -10.29
C ALA A 271 15.05 13.15 -11.76
N PHE A 272 15.88 12.51 -12.60
CA PHE A 272 15.88 12.71 -14.04
C PHE A 272 14.54 12.37 -14.67
N HIS A 273 13.90 11.26 -14.27
CA HIS A 273 12.60 10.88 -14.80
C HIS A 273 11.49 11.89 -14.50
N VAL A 274 11.54 12.55 -13.33
CA VAL A 274 10.60 13.63 -12.99
C VAL A 274 10.99 14.94 -13.69
N PHE A 275 12.27 15.32 -13.70
CA PHE A 275 12.78 16.51 -14.37
C PHE A 275 12.45 16.52 -15.87
N LYS A 276 12.53 15.35 -16.52
CA LYS A 276 12.15 15.14 -17.92
C LYS A 276 10.76 15.70 -18.23
N VAL A 277 9.79 15.50 -17.33
CA VAL A 277 8.40 15.93 -17.53
C VAL A 277 8.28 17.46 -17.58
N PHE A 278 9.08 18.19 -16.76
CA PHE A 278 9.13 19.66 -16.81
C PHE A 278 9.63 20.17 -18.16
N VAL A 279 10.69 19.55 -18.68
CA VAL A 279 11.31 19.98 -19.95
C VAL A 279 10.47 19.58 -21.15
N ALA A 280 9.83 18.41 -21.10
CA ALA A 280 8.96 17.91 -22.17
C ALA A 280 7.60 18.62 -22.25
N ASN A 281 7.20 19.38 -21.22
CA ASN A 281 5.96 20.15 -21.25
C ASN A 281 5.97 21.19 -22.38
N PRO A 282 5.07 21.14 -23.37
CA PRO A 282 5.02 22.13 -24.44
C PRO A 282 4.57 23.51 -23.95
N ASN A 283 3.73 23.55 -22.91
CA ASN A 283 3.12 24.77 -22.37
C ASN A 283 3.74 25.11 -21.01
N LYS A 284 5.02 25.49 -21.01
CA LYS A 284 5.76 25.80 -19.78
C LYS A 284 5.30 27.14 -19.21
N PRO A 285 4.88 27.23 -17.93
CA PRO A 285 4.59 28.51 -17.32
C PRO A 285 5.85 29.39 -17.25
N LYS A 286 5.68 30.71 -17.41
CA LYS A 286 6.79 31.69 -17.40
C LYS A 286 7.80 31.50 -16.26
N PRO A 287 7.42 31.29 -14.99
CA PRO A 287 8.39 31.06 -13.91
C PRO A 287 9.25 29.80 -14.10
N VAL A 288 8.70 28.75 -14.70
CA VAL A 288 9.41 27.49 -15.00
C VAL A 288 10.34 27.70 -16.19
N LEU A 289 9.85 28.36 -17.25
CA LEU A 289 10.66 28.70 -18.43
C LEU A 289 11.86 29.58 -18.07
N ASP A 290 11.65 30.62 -17.25
CA ASP A 290 12.70 31.54 -16.79
C ASP A 290 13.82 30.80 -16.03
N ILE A 291 13.48 29.81 -15.22
CA ILE A 291 14.47 28.97 -14.51
C ILE A 291 15.28 28.14 -15.51
N LEU A 292 14.62 27.51 -16.48
CA LEU A 292 15.30 26.69 -17.48
C LEU A 292 16.21 27.54 -18.38
N LEU A 293 15.75 28.71 -18.85
CA LEU A 293 16.54 29.64 -19.65
C LEU A 293 17.76 30.16 -18.90
N ARG A 294 17.60 30.56 -17.64
CA ARG A 294 18.70 31.05 -16.79
C ARG A 294 19.78 30.01 -16.54
N ASN A 295 19.42 28.73 -16.58
CA ASN A 295 20.34 27.61 -16.35
C ASN A 295 20.67 26.84 -17.65
N LYS A 296 20.29 27.35 -18.83
CA LYS A 296 20.33 26.64 -20.11
C LYS A 296 21.68 25.99 -20.41
N ASP A 297 22.75 26.78 -20.45
CA ASP A 297 24.08 26.28 -20.82
C ASP A 297 24.61 25.28 -19.78
N LYS A 298 24.40 25.57 -18.50
CA LYS A 298 24.79 24.68 -17.39
C LYS A 298 24.04 23.35 -17.42
N LEU A 299 22.74 23.37 -17.76
CA LEU A 299 21.92 22.17 -17.88
C LEU A 299 22.36 21.31 -19.06
N VAL A 300 22.67 21.93 -20.21
CA VAL A 300 23.17 21.22 -21.39
C VAL A 300 24.50 20.54 -21.10
N ASP A 301 25.44 21.25 -20.48
CA ASP A 301 26.74 20.69 -20.10
C ASP A 301 26.59 19.58 -19.05
N PHE A 302 25.76 19.80 -18.02
CA PHE A 302 25.47 18.82 -16.99
C PHE A 302 24.88 17.53 -17.58
N LEU A 303 23.84 17.63 -18.39
CA LEU A 303 23.15 16.47 -18.99
C LEU A 303 24.06 15.73 -19.98
N SER A 304 24.96 16.42 -20.68
CA SER A 304 25.91 15.77 -21.60
C SER A 304 26.87 14.83 -20.86
N ASN A 305 27.18 15.15 -19.61
CA ASN A 305 28.06 14.37 -18.73
C ASN A 305 27.30 13.49 -17.71
N PHE A 306 25.96 13.50 -17.76
CA PHE A 306 25.11 12.81 -16.79
C PHE A 306 25.01 11.31 -17.11
N HIS A 307 25.42 10.48 -16.14
CA HIS A 307 25.39 9.01 -16.20
C HIS A 307 25.85 8.40 -17.54
N THR A 308 27.01 8.85 -18.03
CA THR A 308 27.61 8.35 -19.28
C THR A 308 28.07 6.89 -19.22
N ASP A 309 28.16 6.33 -18.01
CA ASP A 309 28.40 4.91 -17.73
C ASP A 309 27.24 3.99 -18.09
N ARG A 310 26.02 4.52 -18.29
CA ARG A 310 24.83 3.75 -18.69
C ARG A 310 24.71 3.66 -20.22
N SER A 311 25.73 3.16 -20.90
CA SER A 311 25.75 3.09 -22.37
C SER A 311 24.86 1.97 -22.95
N ASP A 312 24.44 1.02 -22.12
CA ASP A 312 23.55 -0.09 -22.45
C ASP A 312 22.05 0.26 -22.34
N ASP A 313 21.71 1.35 -21.67
CA ASP A 313 20.35 1.85 -21.52
C ASP A 313 20.00 2.81 -22.68
N GLU A 314 19.60 2.25 -23.82
CA GLU A 314 19.27 3.00 -25.04
C GLU A 314 18.15 4.02 -24.79
N GLN A 315 17.10 3.62 -24.07
CA GLN A 315 15.98 4.51 -23.74
C GLN A 315 16.45 5.73 -22.94
N PHE A 316 17.27 5.52 -21.90
CA PHE A 316 17.80 6.63 -21.12
C PHE A 316 18.65 7.59 -21.97
N ASN A 317 19.49 7.06 -22.86
CA ASN A 317 20.34 7.88 -23.72
C ASN A 317 19.54 8.70 -24.74
N ASP A 318 18.50 8.12 -25.31
CA ASP A 318 17.56 8.82 -26.20
C ASP A 318 16.80 9.93 -25.47
N GLU A 319 16.27 9.63 -24.28
CA GLU A 319 15.60 10.63 -23.44
C GLU A 319 16.55 11.77 -23.08
N LYS A 320 17.80 11.47 -22.72
CA LYS A 320 18.83 12.47 -22.40
C LYS A 320 19.15 13.35 -23.60
N ALA A 321 19.36 12.76 -24.78
CA ALA A 321 19.61 13.49 -26.02
C ALA A 321 18.42 14.39 -26.39
N TYR A 322 17.19 13.87 -26.26
CA TYR A 322 15.96 14.62 -26.46
C TYR A 322 15.88 15.83 -25.51
N LEU A 323 16.14 15.65 -24.21
CA LEU A 323 16.12 16.74 -23.24
C LEU A 323 17.17 17.82 -23.55
N ILE A 324 18.40 17.43 -23.90
CA ILE A 324 19.44 18.37 -24.31
C ILE A 324 18.98 19.20 -25.51
N LYS A 325 18.38 18.56 -26.51
CA LYS A 325 17.83 19.24 -27.68
C LYS A 325 16.73 20.23 -27.28
N GLN A 326 15.74 19.79 -26.49
CA GLN A 326 14.65 20.64 -26.01
C GLN A 326 15.16 21.87 -25.26
N ILE A 327 16.15 21.70 -24.36
CA ILE A 327 16.74 22.81 -23.59
C ILE A 327 17.48 23.79 -24.51
N LYS A 328 18.24 23.29 -25.50
CA LYS A 328 18.92 24.14 -26.50
C LYS A 328 17.93 24.96 -27.35
N GLU A 329 16.77 24.39 -27.66
CA GLU A 329 15.71 25.02 -28.46
C GLU A 329 14.82 25.98 -27.65
N LEU A 330 14.94 26.03 -26.32
CA LEU A 330 14.20 27.00 -25.48
C LEU A 330 14.51 28.44 -25.92
N LYS A 331 13.42 29.20 -26.08
CA LYS A 331 13.40 30.64 -26.37
C LYS A 331 12.64 31.36 -25.26
N PRO A 332 12.96 32.65 -25.00
CA PRO A 332 12.09 33.51 -24.20
C PRO A 332 10.69 33.56 -24.80
N ASP A 333 9.66 33.64 -23.96
CA ASP A 333 8.32 34.06 -24.42
C ASP A 333 8.42 35.52 -24.86
N ASP A 334 7.93 35.84 -26.07
CA ASP A 334 7.86 37.20 -26.62
C ASP A 334 6.95 38.12 -25.78
#